data_AF-A0A397CH53-F1
#
_entry.id   AF-A0A397CH53-F1
#
_cell.length_a   1.000
_cell.length_b   1.000
_cell.length_c   1.000
_cell.angle_alpha   90.00
_cell.angle_beta   90.00
_cell.angle_gamma   90.00
#
_symmetry.space_group_name_H-M   'P 1'
#
loop_
_entity.id
_entity.type
_entity.pdbx_description
1 polymer ?
#
loop_
_entity_poly.entity_id
_entity_poly.type
_entity_poly.pdbx_seq_one_letter_code
_entity_poly.pdbx_strand_id
1 'polypeptide(L)'
;MSLLGLAIQEVDRLDGGDAPLKTALIVLLWDTYVREQVASIMDFWLQASTGARSSKGLDPSIAGEFLHLAQQLLQVLSESIKSAVNTTRLAPPTDRHDDDDDSVDPSARFSPDEALDLDQLLAPVVWTGTPNDVMNLYSKQWPSSPLHSALMQQLTRPGSPPTQESVDQHHQLVSVLIAFTSYPAAVVPLPSLFDLTSLCKSPSFKEAAELPANNFTMALLRHDISLGMSVASSLHLQLDQIKQAHAVWLYQGGQDALAEEVLDKVVVDAAVVTLLARVARSRLGLVLCRMQSRSEFAVLMSQLPADTCSWIRSSAPPLRPDPQVGIRDAAPSLTATNALLHQCVQWMPPASPEHARCLAMIGIVQLLLSQLKKSTNLASRKQNA
;
A
#
# COMPACT_ATOMS: atom_id res chain seq x y z
N MET A 1 8.82 -4.79 -22.04
CA MET A 1 9.08 -5.91 -21.11
C MET A 1 10.53 -5.83 -20.69
N SER A 2 10.81 -5.52 -19.43
CA SER A 2 12.17 -5.41 -18.91
C SER A 2 12.76 -6.80 -18.62
N LEU A 3 14.10 -6.92 -18.65
CA LEU A 3 14.79 -8.18 -18.31
C LEU A 3 14.48 -8.63 -16.88
N LEU A 4 14.37 -7.69 -15.93
CA LEU A 4 13.98 -7.98 -14.56
C LEU A 4 12.56 -8.56 -14.47
N GLY A 5 11.62 -8.04 -15.26
CA GLY A 5 10.26 -8.57 -15.31
C GLY A 5 10.19 -10.01 -15.82
N LEU A 6 11.00 -10.36 -16.83
CA LEU A 6 11.12 -11.74 -17.30
C LEU A 6 11.75 -12.65 -16.23
N ALA A 7 12.80 -12.19 -15.56
CA ALA A 7 13.44 -12.93 -14.48
C ALA A 7 12.48 -13.24 -13.32
N ILE A 8 11.66 -12.26 -12.90
CA ILE A 8 10.64 -12.46 -11.86
C ILE A 8 9.63 -13.53 -12.30
N GLN A 9 9.15 -13.48 -13.55
CA GLN A 9 8.20 -14.48 -14.07
C GLN A 9 8.79 -15.89 -14.12
N GLU A 10 10.07 -16.05 -14.45
CA GLU A 10 10.72 -17.36 -14.45
C GLU A 10 10.91 -17.91 -13.04
N VAL A 11 11.33 -17.07 -12.10
CA VAL A 11 11.51 -17.46 -10.70
C VAL A 11 10.17 -17.80 -10.03
N ASP A 12 9.10 -17.10 -10.40
CA ASP A 12 7.79 -17.35 -9.81
C ASP A 12 7.23 -18.73 -10.18
N ARG A 13 7.57 -19.26 -11.37
CA ARG A 13 7.16 -20.58 -11.85
C ARG A 13 7.80 -21.77 -11.12
N LEU A 14 8.77 -21.53 -10.24
CA LEU A 14 9.40 -22.59 -9.43
C LEU A 14 8.47 -22.98 -8.25
N ASP A 15 8.01 -24.23 -8.22
CA ASP A 15 7.04 -24.73 -7.23
C ASP A 15 7.55 -25.94 -6.41
N GLY A 16 6.99 -26.10 -5.19
CA GLY A 16 6.86 -27.35 -4.42
C GLY A 16 8.11 -28.01 -3.83
N GLY A 17 9.17 -28.21 -4.64
CA GLY A 17 10.43 -28.85 -4.25
C GLY A 17 11.65 -27.91 -4.22
N ASP A 18 11.56 -26.78 -4.94
CA ASP A 18 12.68 -25.85 -5.18
C ASP A 18 12.59 -24.56 -4.36
N ALA A 19 11.78 -24.53 -3.28
CA ALA A 19 11.62 -23.35 -2.42
C ALA A 19 12.92 -22.70 -1.90
N PRO A 20 13.96 -23.45 -1.46
CA PRO A 20 15.24 -22.84 -1.08
C PRO A 20 15.97 -22.24 -2.29
N LEU A 21 15.89 -22.87 -3.46
CA LEU A 21 16.49 -22.37 -4.70
C LEU A 21 15.78 -21.10 -5.19
N LYS A 22 14.44 -21.07 -5.15
CA LYS A 22 13.61 -19.89 -5.45
C LYS A 22 14.03 -18.72 -4.57
N THR A 23 14.12 -18.94 -3.26
CA THR A 23 14.57 -17.91 -2.30
C THR A 23 15.99 -17.43 -2.60
N ALA A 24 16.93 -18.34 -2.86
CA ALA A 24 18.32 -17.98 -3.18
C ALA A 24 18.45 -17.17 -4.48
N LEU A 25 17.68 -17.53 -5.52
CA LEU A 25 17.63 -16.80 -6.79
C LEU A 25 17.09 -15.37 -6.61
N ILE A 26 16.04 -15.20 -5.82
CA ILE A 26 15.47 -13.87 -5.54
C ILE A 26 16.47 -13.00 -4.78
N VAL A 27 17.14 -13.55 -3.76
CA VAL A 27 18.16 -12.81 -3.00
C VAL A 27 19.32 -12.40 -3.90
N LEU A 28 19.78 -13.28 -4.79
CA LEU A 28 20.83 -12.96 -5.75
C LEU A 28 20.42 -11.83 -6.70
N LEU A 29 19.19 -11.87 -7.22
CA LEU A 29 18.63 -10.81 -8.06
C LEU A 29 18.56 -9.48 -7.31
N TRP A 30 18.10 -9.52 -6.05
CA TRP A 30 18.01 -8.34 -5.19
C TRP A 30 19.37 -7.70 -4.97
N ASP A 31 20.35 -8.47 -4.49
CA ASP A 31 21.67 -7.96 -4.12
C ASP A 31 22.49 -7.48 -5.31
N THR A 32 22.36 -8.16 -6.47
CA THR A 32 23.16 -7.87 -7.66
C THR A 32 22.58 -6.72 -8.49
N TYR A 33 21.26 -6.60 -8.58
CA TYR A 33 20.63 -5.69 -9.56
C TYR A 33 19.65 -4.68 -8.96
N VAL A 34 18.96 -5.01 -7.86
CA VAL A 34 17.87 -4.17 -7.35
C VAL A 34 18.35 -3.20 -6.27
N ARG A 35 19.12 -3.70 -5.31
CA ARG A 35 19.50 -2.98 -4.08
C ARG A 35 20.19 -1.65 -4.35
N GLU A 36 21.18 -1.61 -5.25
CA GLU A 36 21.92 -0.38 -5.57
C GLU A 36 21.03 0.68 -6.24
N GLN A 37 20.09 0.25 -7.09
CA GLN A 37 19.16 1.16 -7.76
C GLN A 37 18.14 1.73 -6.78
N VAL A 38 17.57 0.89 -5.89
CA VAL A 38 16.69 1.35 -4.81
C VAL A 38 17.42 2.36 -3.90
N ALA A 39 18.68 2.08 -3.54
CA ALA A 39 19.50 3.00 -2.76
C ALA A 39 19.73 4.34 -3.50
N SER A 40 20.02 4.31 -4.80
CA SER A 40 20.19 5.55 -5.59
C SER A 40 18.90 6.37 -5.70
N ILE A 41 17.73 5.71 -5.78
CA ILE A 41 16.42 6.40 -5.79
C ILE A 41 16.11 6.99 -4.41
N MET A 42 16.40 6.24 -3.34
CA MET A 42 16.26 6.70 -1.96
C MET A 42 17.11 7.96 -1.71
N ASP A 43 18.38 7.96 -2.11
CA ASP A 43 19.29 9.10 -1.96
C ASP A 43 18.79 10.35 -2.69
N PHE A 44 18.22 10.17 -3.88
CA PHE A 44 17.59 11.27 -4.62
C PHE A 44 16.46 11.91 -3.80
N TRP A 45 15.56 11.11 -3.24
CA TRP A 45 14.43 11.62 -2.46
C TRP A 45 14.84 12.18 -1.09
N LEU A 46 15.90 11.65 -0.47
CA LEU A 46 16.51 12.25 0.71
C LEU A 46 16.99 13.68 0.42
N GLN A 47 17.71 13.87 -0.69
CA GLN A 47 18.18 15.20 -1.12
C GLN A 47 16.99 16.11 -1.46
N ALA A 48 15.99 15.61 -2.20
CA ALA A 48 14.79 16.38 -2.54
C ALA A 48 14.01 16.84 -1.29
N SER A 49 13.86 15.97 -0.29
CA SER A 49 13.13 16.29 0.95
C SER A 49 13.80 17.38 1.81
N THR A 50 15.11 17.58 1.65
CA THR A 50 15.87 18.63 2.35
C THR A 50 15.99 19.93 1.56
N GLY A 51 15.41 19.99 0.35
CA GLY A 51 15.53 21.12 -0.57
C GLY A 51 16.91 21.21 -1.25
N ALA A 52 17.76 20.18 -1.10
CA ALA A 52 19.04 20.10 -1.78
C ALA A 52 18.81 19.76 -3.26
N ARG A 53 19.61 20.37 -4.15
CA ARG A 53 19.62 20.00 -5.57
C ARG A 53 20.33 18.66 -5.71
N SER A 54 19.66 17.66 -6.30
CA SER A 54 20.32 16.42 -6.64
C SER A 54 21.27 16.62 -7.81
N SER A 55 22.42 15.94 -7.77
CA SER A 55 23.37 15.90 -8.89
C SER A 55 22.94 14.93 -9.99
N LYS A 56 21.99 14.05 -9.68
CA LYS A 56 21.43 13.03 -10.58
C LYS A 56 19.97 13.38 -10.90
N GLY A 57 19.61 13.34 -12.18
CA GLY A 57 18.21 13.38 -12.61
C GLY A 57 17.54 12.03 -12.36
N LEU A 58 16.31 12.06 -11.82
CA LEU A 58 15.44 10.89 -11.70
C LEU A 58 14.28 11.07 -12.68
N ASP A 59 14.13 10.17 -13.64
CA ASP A 59 12.92 10.09 -14.44
C ASP A 59 11.85 9.36 -13.61
N PRO A 60 10.74 10.03 -13.22
CA PRO A 60 9.73 9.42 -12.34
C PRO A 60 9.04 8.23 -13.00
N SER A 61 8.93 8.19 -14.34
CA SER A 61 8.29 7.09 -15.05
C SER A 61 9.13 5.81 -14.98
N ILE A 62 10.42 5.92 -15.34
CA ILE A 62 11.37 4.80 -15.31
C ILE A 62 11.60 4.32 -13.88
N ALA A 63 11.77 5.25 -12.94
CA ALA A 63 11.93 4.92 -11.52
C ALA A 63 10.67 4.24 -10.96
N GLY A 64 9.49 4.72 -11.34
CA GLY A 64 8.22 4.10 -10.99
C GLY A 64 8.13 2.66 -11.49
N GLU A 65 8.36 2.41 -12.78
CA GLU A 65 8.33 1.05 -13.35
C GLU A 65 9.31 0.11 -12.66
N PHE A 66 10.54 0.57 -12.41
CA PHE A 66 11.55 -0.21 -11.71
C PHE A 66 11.13 -0.56 -10.27
N LEU A 67 10.60 0.41 -9.52
CA LEU A 67 10.15 0.18 -8.14
C LEU A 67 8.96 -0.79 -8.07
N HIS A 68 8.04 -0.77 -9.04
CA HIS A 68 6.97 -1.76 -9.10
C HIS A 68 7.51 -3.18 -9.34
N LEU A 69 8.55 -3.34 -10.17
CA LEU A 69 9.22 -4.64 -10.34
C LEU A 69 9.94 -5.09 -9.05
N ALA A 70 10.59 -4.16 -8.35
CA ALA A 70 11.20 -4.44 -7.06
C ALA A 70 10.15 -4.87 -6.02
N GLN A 71 8.97 -4.25 -6.01
CA GLN A 71 7.85 -4.63 -5.15
C GLN A 71 7.35 -6.04 -5.47
N GLN A 72 7.17 -6.36 -6.76
CA GLN A 72 6.78 -7.72 -7.19
C GLN A 72 7.79 -8.77 -6.75
N LEU A 73 9.09 -8.51 -6.92
CA LEU A 73 10.15 -9.42 -6.48
C LEU A 73 10.09 -9.68 -4.96
N LEU A 74 9.89 -8.62 -4.15
CA LEU A 74 9.74 -8.74 -2.70
C LEU A 74 8.47 -9.49 -2.30
N GLN A 75 7.38 -9.35 -3.05
CA GLN A 75 6.15 -10.09 -2.81
C GLN A 75 6.36 -11.61 -3.02
N VAL A 76 6.99 -12.01 -4.13
CA VAL A 76 7.31 -13.41 -4.40
C VAL A 76 8.21 -14.00 -3.29
N LEU A 77 9.17 -13.22 -2.78
CA LEU A 77 10.02 -13.62 -1.65
C LEU A 77 9.23 -13.77 -0.34
N SER A 78 8.32 -12.85 -0.05
CA SER A 78 7.46 -12.89 1.13
C SER A 78 6.58 -14.15 1.14
N GLU A 79 6.02 -14.51 -0.02
CA GLU A 79 5.21 -15.72 -0.19
C GLU A 79 6.06 -17.00 -0.06
N SER A 80 7.28 -17.03 -0.60
CA SER A 80 8.17 -18.19 -0.49
C SER A 80 8.60 -18.46 0.96
N ILE A 81 8.92 -17.42 1.74
CA ILE A 81 9.27 -17.53 3.16
C ILE A 81 8.09 -18.05 3.97
N LYS A 82 6.88 -17.50 3.76
CA LYS A 82 5.65 -17.93 4.47
C LYS A 82 5.29 -19.39 4.17
N SER A 83 5.44 -19.82 2.92
CA SER A 83 5.20 -21.20 2.50
C SER A 83 6.14 -22.19 3.20
N ALA A 84 7.45 -21.89 3.24
CA ALA A 84 8.44 -22.75 3.89
C ALA A 84 8.17 -22.96 5.40
N VAL A 85 7.73 -21.91 6.11
CA VAL A 85 7.39 -22.00 7.54
C VAL A 85 6.18 -22.92 7.78
N ASN A 86 5.18 -22.88 6.89
CA ASN A 86 3.99 -23.72 7.00
C ASN A 86 4.28 -25.19 6.73
N THR A 87 5.11 -25.50 5.74
CA THR A 87 5.51 -26.87 5.41
C THR A 87 6.33 -27.52 6.53
N THR A 88 7.21 -26.74 7.17
CA THR A 88 8.04 -27.22 8.29
C THR A 88 7.22 -27.55 9.55
N ARG A 89 6.04 -26.94 9.74
CA ARG A 89 5.13 -27.22 10.86
C ARG A 89 4.27 -28.47 10.67
N LEU A 90 4.15 -28.99 9.45
CA LEU A 90 3.26 -30.10 9.09
C LEU A 90 3.98 -31.44 8.87
N ALA A 91 5.33 -31.45 8.79
CA ALA A 91 6.10 -32.67 8.60
C ALA A 91 6.42 -33.34 9.95
N PRO A 92 5.94 -34.57 10.23
CA PRO A 92 6.49 -35.37 11.32
C PRO A 92 7.92 -35.81 10.97
N PRO A 93 8.78 -36.08 11.96
CA PRO A 93 10.15 -36.50 11.71
C PRO A 93 10.13 -37.92 11.14
N THR A 94 10.20 -38.06 9.82
CA THR A 94 10.47 -39.35 9.19
C THR A 94 11.97 -39.58 9.13
N ASP A 95 12.43 -40.48 10.00
CA ASP A 95 13.60 -41.33 9.77
C ASP A 95 13.55 -41.84 8.32
N ARG A 96 14.57 -41.50 7.53
CA ARG A 96 14.83 -42.18 6.27
C ARG A 96 16.09 -43.01 6.44
N HIS A 97 15.88 -44.31 6.38
CA HIS A 97 16.89 -45.35 6.31
C HIS A 97 17.90 -45.07 5.19
N ASP A 98 19.16 -45.31 5.55
CA ASP A 98 20.22 -45.74 4.65
C ASP A 98 19.75 -46.95 3.83
N ASP A 99 19.97 -46.92 2.52
CA ASP A 99 20.36 -48.05 1.67
C ASP A 99 20.17 -47.65 0.19
N ASP A 100 21.26 -47.23 -0.45
CA ASP A 100 21.68 -47.69 -1.78
C ASP A 100 23.07 -47.12 -2.11
N ASP A 101 24.05 -48.00 -1.92
CA ASP A 101 25.48 -47.88 -2.17
C ASP A 101 25.78 -48.12 -3.65
N ASP A 102 26.12 -47.04 -4.38
CA ASP A 102 27.01 -47.04 -5.56
C ASP A 102 27.25 -45.60 -6.08
N SER A 103 27.50 -44.66 -5.17
CA SER A 103 27.91 -43.29 -5.56
C SER A 103 29.43 -43.21 -5.63
N VAL A 104 29.97 -43.29 -6.85
CA VAL A 104 31.33 -42.80 -7.12
C VAL A 104 31.36 -41.33 -6.71
N ASP A 105 32.14 -41.01 -5.66
CA ASP A 105 32.23 -39.68 -5.07
C ASP A 105 32.68 -38.63 -6.11
N PRO A 106 31.79 -37.72 -6.56
CA PRO A 106 32.15 -36.68 -7.52
C PRO A 106 32.96 -35.54 -6.85
N SER A 107 33.17 -35.62 -5.53
CA SER A 107 33.94 -34.65 -4.75
C SER A 107 35.41 -35.02 -4.58
N ALA A 108 35.91 -36.01 -5.33
CA ALA A 108 37.33 -36.17 -5.61
C ALA A 108 37.85 -34.92 -6.35
N ARG A 109 38.04 -33.85 -5.58
CA ARG A 109 38.79 -32.66 -5.96
C ARG A 109 40.12 -33.17 -6.45
N PHE A 110 40.48 -32.86 -7.68
CA PHE A 110 41.88 -32.87 -8.09
C PHE A 110 42.62 -32.00 -7.07
N SER A 111 43.35 -32.65 -6.17
CA SER A 111 44.24 -31.95 -5.26
C SER A 111 45.25 -31.22 -6.14
N PRO A 112 45.40 -29.89 -6.00
CA PRO A 112 46.34 -29.12 -6.83
C PRO A 112 47.82 -29.46 -6.55
N ASP A 113 48.08 -30.38 -5.61
CA ASP A 113 49.41 -30.86 -5.21
C ASP A 113 49.76 -32.26 -5.74
N GLU A 114 48.90 -32.92 -6.55
CA GLU A 114 49.36 -34.06 -7.35
C GLU A 114 50.23 -33.54 -8.48
N ALA A 115 51.55 -33.64 -8.31
CA ALA A 115 52.51 -33.39 -9.36
C ALA A 115 52.11 -34.21 -10.59
N LEU A 116 51.60 -33.53 -11.62
CA LEU A 116 51.30 -34.13 -12.92
C LEU A 116 52.55 -34.88 -13.39
N ASP A 117 52.47 -36.20 -13.40
CA ASP A 117 53.57 -37.06 -13.80
C ASP A 117 53.85 -36.80 -15.29
N LEU A 118 54.96 -36.09 -15.55
CA LEU A 118 55.31 -35.60 -16.88
C LEU A 118 55.49 -36.76 -17.87
N ASP A 119 55.84 -37.94 -17.36
CA ASP A 119 55.99 -39.18 -18.13
C ASP A 119 54.63 -39.72 -18.61
N GLN A 120 53.54 -39.44 -17.89
CA GLN A 120 52.18 -39.79 -18.32
C GLN A 120 51.67 -38.87 -19.45
N LEU A 121 52.09 -37.60 -19.45
CA LEU A 121 51.75 -36.61 -20.48
C LEU A 121 52.51 -36.83 -21.79
N LEU A 122 53.72 -37.41 -21.71
CA LEU A 122 54.57 -37.71 -22.87
C LEU A 122 54.30 -39.10 -23.46
N ALA A 123 53.49 -39.93 -22.80
CA ALA A 123 53.07 -41.22 -23.33
C ALA A 123 52.25 -41.01 -24.61
N PRO A 124 52.61 -41.65 -25.74
CA PRO A 124 51.85 -41.54 -26.97
C PRO A 124 50.45 -42.11 -26.76
N VAL A 125 49.45 -41.23 -26.68
CA VAL A 125 48.04 -41.61 -26.59
C VAL A 125 47.60 -42.11 -27.96
N VAL A 126 47.64 -43.41 -28.17
CA VAL A 126 46.96 -44.04 -29.30
C VAL A 126 45.48 -44.11 -28.94
N TRP A 127 44.69 -43.21 -29.54
CA TRP A 127 43.25 -43.24 -29.33
C TRP A 127 42.67 -44.51 -29.97
N THR A 128 42.31 -45.48 -29.13
CA THR A 128 41.68 -46.75 -29.55
C THR A 128 40.15 -46.68 -29.55
N GLY A 129 39.59 -45.52 -29.19
CA GLY A 129 38.15 -45.28 -29.13
C GLY A 129 37.53 -45.11 -30.51
N THR A 130 36.32 -45.62 -30.67
CA THR A 130 35.49 -45.36 -31.85
C THR A 130 34.82 -43.98 -31.74
N PRO A 131 34.35 -43.38 -32.84
CA PRO A 131 33.57 -42.14 -32.79
C PRO A 131 32.34 -42.22 -31.86
N ASN A 132 31.76 -43.41 -31.69
CA ASN A 132 30.66 -43.64 -30.75
C ASN A 132 31.11 -43.52 -29.28
N ASP A 133 32.35 -43.86 -28.95
CA ASP A 133 32.87 -43.71 -27.58
C ASP A 133 33.04 -42.24 -27.22
N VAL A 134 33.43 -41.41 -28.20
CA VAL A 134 33.48 -39.95 -28.06
C VAL A 134 32.09 -39.38 -27.86
N MET A 135 31.12 -39.80 -28.68
CA MET A 135 29.73 -39.37 -28.55
C MET A 135 29.09 -39.83 -27.24
N ASN A 136 29.42 -41.03 -26.76
CA ASN A 136 28.95 -41.54 -25.46
C ASN A 136 29.57 -40.76 -24.29
N LEU A 137 30.87 -40.43 -24.35
CA LEU A 137 31.53 -39.56 -23.39
C LEU A 137 30.91 -38.16 -23.36
N TYR A 138 30.71 -37.56 -24.54
CA TYR A 138 30.01 -36.28 -24.67
C TYR A 138 28.59 -36.37 -24.13
N SER A 139 27.82 -37.42 -24.43
CA SER A 139 26.45 -37.56 -23.91
C SER A 139 26.37 -37.72 -22.38
N LYS A 140 27.43 -38.27 -21.76
CA LYS A 140 27.51 -38.49 -20.31
C LYS A 140 28.06 -37.29 -19.54
N GLN A 141 28.94 -36.50 -20.16
CA GLN A 141 29.66 -35.41 -19.50
C GLN A 141 29.27 -34.01 -20.02
N TRP A 142 28.48 -33.94 -21.09
CA TRP A 142 28.04 -32.71 -21.74
C TRP A 142 26.52 -32.69 -21.99
N PRO A 143 25.82 -31.58 -21.67
CA PRO A 143 26.36 -30.41 -20.98
C PRO A 143 26.78 -30.78 -19.54
N SER A 144 27.82 -30.09 -19.05
CA SER A 144 28.28 -30.29 -17.68
C SER A 144 27.12 -30.11 -16.71
N SER A 145 27.05 -30.98 -15.70
CA SER A 145 25.97 -30.92 -14.70
C SER A 145 25.84 -29.49 -14.17
N PRO A 146 24.63 -28.91 -14.16
CA PRO A 146 24.42 -27.51 -13.79
C PRO A 146 24.92 -27.19 -12.39
N LEU A 147 25.05 -28.22 -11.52
CA LEU A 147 25.62 -28.15 -10.18
C LEU A 147 27.03 -27.51 -10.12
N HIS A 148 27.81 -27.63 -11.19
CA HIS A 148 29.17 -27.07 -11.27
C HIS A 148 29.21 -25.66 -11.85
N SER A 149 28.08 -25.11 -12.30
CA SER A 149 28.03 -23.74 -12.78
C SER A 149 28.34 -22.75 -11.65
N ALA A 150 29.02 -21.65 -11.97
CA ALA A 150 29.30 -20.60 -11.00
C ALA A 150 28.03 -20.07 -10.31
N LEU A 151 26.92 -20.04 -11.05
CA LEU A 151 25.60 -19.68 -10.54
C LEU A 151 25.09 -20.69 -9.50
N MET A 152 25.14 -22.00 -9.79
CA MET A 152 24.75 -23.01 -8.80
C MET A 152 25.67 -23.04 -7.58
N GLN A 153 26.96 -22.74 -7.74
CA GLN A 153 27.89 -22.58 -6.61
C GLN A 153 27.57 -21.36 -5.72
N GLN A 154 27.06 -20.27 -6.31
CA GLN A 154 26.57 -19.12 -5.55
C GLN A 154 25.24 -19.42 -4.84
N LEU A 155 24.33 -20.13 -5.50
CA LEU A 155 23.03 -20.51 -4.93
C LEU A 155 23.15 -21.56 -3.81
N THR A 156 24.17 -22.42 -3.87
CA THR A 156 24.45 -23.46 -2.85
C THR A 156 25.30 -22.98 -1.68
N ARG A 157 25.80 -21.74 -1.71
CA ARG A 157 26.41 -21.06 -0.55
C ARG A 157 25.40 -20.09 0.04
N PRO A 158 24.40 -20.57 0.81
CA PRO A 158 23.40 -19.68 1.35
C PRO A 158 24.09 -18.75 2.35
N GLY A 159 24.07 -17.45 2.07
CA GLY A 159 24.03 -16.48 3.16
C GLY A 159 22.85 -16.80 4.09
N SER A 160 22.85 -16.25 5.30
CA SER A 160 21.70 -16.39 6.20
C SER A 160 20.40 -16.03 5.44
N PRO A 161 19.37 -16.89 5.43
CA PRO A 161 18.14 -16.61 4.71
C PRO A 161 17.51 -15.31 5.22
N PRO A 162 16.91 -14.50 4.33
CA PRO A 162 16.28 -13.25 4.75
C PRO A 162 15.14 -13.51 5.73
N THR A 163 15.05 -12.69 6.78
CA THR A 163 13.92 -12.73 7.72
C THR A 163 12.70 -12.05 7.10
N GLN A 164 11.51 -12.51 7.47
CA GLN A 164 10.25 -11.89 7.02
C GLN A 164 10.22 -10.38 7.34
N GLU A 165 10.68 -10.01 8.52
CA GLU A 165 10.75 -8.61 8.97
C GLU A 165 11.62 -7.73 8.06
N SER A 166 12.77 -8.26 7.60
CA SER A 166 13.64 -7.55 6.66
C SER A 166 12.95 -7.34 5.31
N VAL A 167 12.23 -8.35 4.82
CA VAL A 167 11.46 -8.25 3.57
C VAL A 167 10.34 -7.22 3.70
N ASP A 168 9.62 -7.22 4.82
CA ASP A 168 8.52 -6.27 5.09
C ASP A 168 9.04 -4.82 5.15
N GLN A 169 10.20 -4.57 5.77
CA GLN A 169 10.84 -3.26 5.77
C GLN A 169 11.19 -2.76 4.36
N HIS A 170 11.76 -3.63 3.52
CA HIS A 170 12.08 -3.25 2.14
C HIS A 170 10.80 -3.02 1.33
N HIS A 171 9.74 -3.78 1.59
CA HIS A 171 8.44 -3.59 0.95
C HIS A 171 7.82 -2.23 1.34
N GLN A 172 7.92 -1.84 2.60
CA GLN A 172 7.52 -0.51 3.09
C GLN A 172 8.28 0.61 2.41
N LEU A 173 9.62 0.52 2.38
CA LEU A 173 10.47 1.51 1.74
C LEU A 173 10.12 1.68 0.27
N VAL A 174 10.07 0.57 -0.49
CA VAL A 174 9.73 0.59 -1.92
C VAL A 174 8.35 1.20 -2.14
N SER A 175 7.36 0.89 -1.30
CA SER A 175 6.00 1.48 -1.40
C SER A 175 6.02 3.00 -1.22
N VAL A 176 6.81 3.51 -0.26
CA VAL A 176 6.96 4.97 -0.06
C VAL A 176 7.69 5.62 -1.24
N LEU A 177 8.72 4.97 -1.78
CA LEU A 177 9.44 5.48 -2.94
C LEU A 177 8.55 5.52 -4.19
N ILE A 178 7.67 4.53 -4.40
CA ILE A 178 6.65 4.56 -5.46
C ILE A 178 5.73 5.78 -5.25
N ALA A 179 5.30 6.03 -4.01
CA ALA A 179 4.46 7.18 -3.74
C ALA A 179 5.15 8.52 -4.01
N PHE A 180 6.45 8.63 -3.74
CA PHE A 180 7.23 9.83 -4.06
C PHE A 180 7.41 10.02 -5.57
N THR A 181 7.64 8.95 -6.34
CA THR A 181 7.75 9.04 -7.79
C THR A 181 6.41 9.37 -8.46
N SER A 182 5.31 8.84 -7.94
CA SER A 182 3.96 9.15 -8.44
C SER A 182 3.47 10.53 -8.02
N TYR A 183 3.78 10.97 -6.80
CA TYR A 183 3.35 12.27 -6.28
C TYR A 183 4.47 13.01 -5.51
N PRO A 184 5.39 13.67 -6.25
CA PRO A 184 6.54 14.36 -5.65
C PRO A 184 6.17 15.47 -4.65
N ALA A 185 4.95 16.03 -4.72
CA ALA A 185 4.50 17.07 -3.82
C ALA A 185 4.17 16.56 -2.40
N ALA A 186 3.99 15.25 -2.20
CA ALA A 186 3.78 14.64 -0.88
C ALA A 186 5.07 14.18 -0.21
N VAL A 187 6.24 14.48 -0.79
CA VAL A 187 7.53 14.06 -0.24
C VAL A 187 7.71 14.61 1.18
N VAL A 188 8.03 13.71 2.09
CA VAL A 188 8.38 14.00 3.49
C VAL A 188 9.78 13.44 3.77
N PRO A 189 10.50 13.98 4.77
CA PRO A 189 11.81 13.44 5.13
C PRO A 189 11.71 11.96 5.49
N LEU A 190 12.41 11.07 4.78
CA LEU A 190 12.41 9.63 5.09
C LEU A 190 12.79 9.30 6.54
N PRO A 191 13.71 10.02 7.22
CA PRO A 191 13.97 9.81 8.65
C PRO A 191 12.75 10.02 9.56
N SER A 192 11.70 10.71 9.08
CA SER A 192 10.44 10.89 9.82
C SER A 192 9.48 9.70 9.70
N LEU A 193 9.69 8.84 8.70
CA LEU A 193 8.90 7.64 8.43
C LEU A 193 9.62 6.36 8.84
N PHE A 194 10.95 6.35 8.72
CA PHE A 194 11.80 5.18 8.95
C PHE A 194 12.97 5.50 9.87
N ASP A 195 13.32 4.55 10.73
CA ASP A 195 14.65 4.56 11.36
C ASP A 195 15.68 4.07 10.34
N LEU A 196 16.34 5.02 9.67
CA LEU A 196 17.35 4.72 8.65
C LEU A 196 18.55 3.93 9.18
N THR A 197 18.76 3.89 10.51
CA THR A 197 19.84 3.09 11.12
C THR A 197 19.47 1.61 11.26
N SER A 198 18.18 1.28 11.12
CA SER A 198 17.63 -0.07 11.21
C SER A 198 17.48 -0.77 9.85
N LEU A 199 17.55 -0.02 8.74
CA LEU A 199 17.63 -0.61 7.41
C LEU A 199 18.90 -1.49 7.35
N CYS A 200 18.71 -2.80 7.17
CA CYS A 200 19.73 -3.87 7.20
C CYS A 200 20.18 -4.41 8.58
N LYS A 201 19.43 -4.18 9.67
CA LYS A 201 19.52 -4.97 10.92
C LYS A 201 18.12 -5.28 11.46
N SER A 202 17.96 -6.41 12.16
CA SER A 202 16.68 -6.88 12.71
C SER A 202 15.89 -5.74 13.37
N PRO A 203 14.63 -5.48 12.99
CA PRO A 203 13.88 -4.37 13.53
C PRO A 203 13.56 -4.55 15.02
N SER A 204 13.94 -3.56 15.82
CA SER A 204 13.03 -3.11 16.87
C SER A 204 12.19 -1.99 16.27
N PHE A 205 10.91 -2.23 16.03
CA PHE A 205 9.97 -1.14 15.82
C PHE A 205 9.95 -0.30 17.09
N LYS A 206 10.49 0.91 17.04
CA LYS A 206 9.79 1.99 17.72
C LYS A 206 8.65 2.34 16.78
N GLU A 207 7.42 2.32 17.31
CA GLU A 207 6.25 2.90 16.67
C GLU A 207 6.72 4.14 15.91
N ALA A 208 6.68 4.08 14.58
CA ALA A 208 6.84 5.27 13.77
C ALA A 208 5.91 6.31 14.39
N ALA A 209 6.34 7.57 14.50
CA ALA A 209 5.44 8.60 14.99
C ALA A 209 4.16 8.51 14.14
N GLU A 210 3.08 7.98 14.72
CA GLU A 210 1.91 7.52 13.96
C GLU A 210 1.28 8.70 13.20
N LEU A 211 1.43 9.91 13.77
CA LEU A 211 0.96 11.15 13.18
C LEU A 211 1.63 11.48 11.82
N PRO A 212 2.97 11.54 11.67
CA PRO A 212 3.63 11.68 10.38
C PRO A 212 3.17 10.70 9.30
N ALA A 213 3.12 9.40 9.60
CA ALA A 213 2.72 8.37 8.65
C ALA A 213 1.24 8.49 8.24
N ASN A 214 0.35 8.75 9.20
CA ASN A 214 -1.07 8.99 8.92
C ASN A 214 -1.28 10.26 8.10
N ASN A 215 -0.58 11.35 8.40
CA ASN A 215 -0.69 12.60 7.66
C ASN A 215 -0.18 12.46 6.22
N PHE A 216 0.94 11.76 6.04
CA PHE A 216 1.48 11.42 4.72
C PHE A 216 0.49 10.58 3.91
N THR A 217 0.00 9.48 4.50
CA THR A 217 -0.97 8.59 3.86
C THR A 217 -2.27 9.32 3.51
N MET A 218 -2.76 10.19 4.39
CA MET A 218 -3.91 11.04 4.12
C MET A 218 -3.65 12.06 3.00
N ALA A 219 -2.42 12.55 2.83
CA ALA A 219 -2.08 13.39 1.68
C ALA A 219 -2.13 12.61 0.37
N LEU A 220 -1.64 11.35 0.37
CA LEU A 220 -1.72 10.46 -0.78
C LEU A 220 -3.16 10.12 -1.14
N LEU A 221 -4.00 9.72 -0.18
CA LEU A 221 -5.42 9.37 -0.41
C LEU A 221 -6.22 10.50 -1.02
N ARG A 222 -5.85 11.76 -0.74
CA ARG A 222 -6.50 12.94 -1.34
C ARG A 222 -6.14 13.14 -2.81
N HIS A 223 -5.04 12.55 -3.26
CA HIS A 223 -4.59 12.61 -4.65
C HIS A 223 -4.98 11.34 -5.42
N ASP A 224 -4.65 10.18 -4.87
CA ASP A 224 -4.95 8.85 -5.41
C ASP A 224 -5.26 7.87 -4.28
N ILE A 225 -6.50 7.38 -4.27
CA ILE A 225 -7.02 6.46 -3.26
C ILE A 225 -6.24 5.13 -3.29
N SER A 226 -5.94 4.61 -4.49
CA SER A 226 -5.28 3.32 -4.65
C SER A 226 -3.85 3.35 -4.10
N LEU A 227 -3.12 4.42 -4.42
CA LEU A 227 -1.76 4.65 -3.94
C LEU A 227 -1.74 4.82 -2.42
N GLY A 228 -2.62 5.66 -1.88
CA GLY A 228 -2.71 5.89 -0.43
C GLY A 228 -3.06 4.62 0.36
N MET A 229 -4.00 3.80 -0.14
CA MET A 229 -4.36 2.53 0.51
C MET A 229 -3.25 1.48 0.41
N SER A 230 -2.51 1.44 -0.71
CA SER A 230 -1.35 0.57 -0.89
C SER A 230 -0.26 0.89 0.14
N VAL A 231 0.10 2.17 0.27
CA VAL A 231 1.09 2.65 1.25
C VAL A 231 0.62 2.40 2.69
N ALA A 232 -0.66 2.66 3.00
CA ALA A 232 -1.23 2.38 4.32
C ALA A 232 -1.07 0.90 4.72
N SER A 233 -1.33 0.01 3.77
CA SER A 233 -1.24 -1.44 3.96
C SER A 233 0.21 -1.88 4.16
N SER A 234 1.14 -1.34 3.36
CA SER A 234 2.57 -1.62 3.49
C SER A 234 3.11 -1.16 4.84
N LEU A 235 2.76 0.05 5.29
CA LEU A 235 3.18 0.61 6.59
C LEU A 235 2.46 -0.01 7.79
N HIS A 236 1.60 -1.02 7.57
CA HIS A 236 0.82 -1.70 8.60
C HIS A 236 -0.03 -0.75 9.46
N LEU A 237 -0.55 0.32 8.86
CA LEU A 237 -1.44 1.25 9.54
C LEU A 237 -2.83 0.64 9.69
N GLN A 238 -3.59 1.12 10.68
CA GLN A 238 -4.98 0.70 10.91
C GLN A 238 -5.87 1.18 9.75
N LEU A 239 -6.10 0.30 8.77
CA LEU A 239 -6.80 0.63 7.53
C LEU A 239 -8.22 1.16 7.77
N ASP A 240 -8.92 0.65 8.78
CA ASP A 240 -10.26 1.10 9.11
C ASP A 240 -10.28 2.54 9.63
N GLN A 241 -9.30 2.92 10.46
CA GLN A 241 -9.16 4.31 10.94
C GLN A 241 -8.83 5.26 9.78
N ILE A 242 -7.95 4.83 8.86
CA ILE A 242 -7.58 5.61 7.68
C ILE A 242 -8.77 5.80 6.75
N LYS A 243 -9.52 4.74 6.45
CA LYS A 243 -10.75 4.80 5.65
C LYS A 243 -11.78 5.74 6.27
N GLN A 244 -11.99 5.66 7.58
CA GLN A 244 -12.91 6.55 8.28
C GLN A 244 -12.45 8.02 8.22
N ALA A 245 -11.16 8.30 8.43
CA ALA A 245 -10.61 9.64 8.30
C ALA A 245 -10.74 10.19 6.87
N HIS A 246 -10.53 9.34 5.86
CA HIS A 246 -10.72 9.68 4.46
C HIS A 246 -12.19 9.92 4.11
N ALA A 247 -13.12 9.10 4.59
CA ALA A 247 -14.54 9.31 4.41
C ALA A 247 -15.01 10.64 5.01
N VAL A 248 -14.55 10.99 6.23
CA VAL A 248 -14.83 12.32 6.82
C VAL A 248 -14.31 13.43 5.92
N TRP A 249 -13.11 13.29 5.35
CA TRP A 249 -12.54 14.26 4.41
C TRP A 249 -13.40 14.42 3.15
N LEU A 250 -13.93 13.32 2.59
CA LEU A 250 -14.82 13.32 1.43
C LEU A 250 -16.16 14.00 1.75
N TYR A 251 -16.77 13.70 2.91
CA TYR A 251 -17.95 14.41 3.41
C TYR A 251 -17.64 15.88 3.70
N GLN A 252 -16.44 16.27 4.12
CA GLN A 252 -16.13 17.70 4.25
C GLN A 252 -16.14 18.43 2.89
N GLY A 253 -15.88 17.71 1.78
CA GLY A 253 -15.81 18.25 0.42
C GLY A 253 -17.05 18.05 -0.45
N GLY A 254 -18.15 17.48 0.06
CA GLY A 254 -19.36 17.27 -0.74
C GLY A 254 -19.41 15.95 -1.53
N GLN A 255 -18.43 15.07 -1.37
CA GLN A 255 -18.26 13.85 -2.16
C GLN A 255 -18.91 12.63 -1.48
N ASP A 256 -20.20 12.75 -1.16
CA ASP A 256 -20.92 11.82 -0.28
C ASP A 256 -20.99 10.40 -0.85
N ALA A 257 -21.22 10.25 -2.16
CA ALA A 257 -21.27 8.93 -2.80
C ALA A 257 -19.95 8.16 -2.65
N LEU A 258 -18.81 8.83 -2.87
CA LEU A 258 -17.49 8.23 -2.67
C LEU A 258 -17.21 7.92 -1.20
N ALA A 259 -17.68 8.78 -0.29
CA ALA A 259 -17.53 8.56 1.15
C ALA A 259 -18.32 7.32 1.62
N GLU A 260 -19.54 7.13 1.10
CA GLU A 260 -20.37 5.97 1.38
C GLU A 260 -19.73 4.67 0.87
N GLU A 261 -19.17 4.67 -0.34
CA GLU A 261 -18.41 3.52 -0.88
C GLU A 261 -17.23 3.12 0.01
N VAL A 262 -16.52 4.11 0.59
CA VAL A 262 -15.40 3.86 1.51
C VAL A 262 -15.87 3.27 2.84
N LEU A 263 -17.05 3.67 3.34
CA LEU A 263 -17.58 3.24 4.62
C LEU A 263 -18.39 1.92 4.57
N ASP A 264 -18.82 1.47 3.40
CA ASP A 264 -19.69 0.29 3.22
C ASP A 264 -19.19 -0.99 3.91
N LYS A 265 -17.89 -1.10 4.16
CA LYS A 265 -17.24 -2.28 4.77
C LYS A 265 -16.46 -1.98 6.05
N VAL A 266 -16.68 -0.83 6.68
CA VAL A 266 -15.93 -0.41 7.87
C VAL A 266 -16.87 -0.24 9.05
N VAL A 267 -16.48 -0.78 10.21
CA VAL A 267 -17.19 -0.50 11.47
C VAL A 267 -16.91 0.96 11.85
N VAL A 268 -17.94 1.80 11.80
CA VAL A 268 -17.79 3.24 12.03
C VAL A 268 -17.70 3.53 13.54
N ASP A 269 -16.62 4.19 13.95
CA ASP A 269 -16.43 4.58 15.34
C ASP A 269 -17.37 5.71 15.76
N ALA A 270 -17.82 5.70 17.01
CA ALA A 270 -18.72 6.73 17.55
C ALA A 270 -18.14 8.16 17.44
N ALA A 271 -16.81 8.30 17.54
CA ALA A 271 -16.12 9.57 17.33
C ALA A 271 -16.29 10.08 15.88
N VAL A 272 -16.24 9.18 14.91
CA VAL A 272 -16.39 9.50 13.48
C VAL A 272 -17.83 9.87 13.17
N VAL A 273 -18.82 9.14 13.72
CA VAL A 273 -20.23 9.51 13.62
C VAL A 273 -20.48 10.94 14.14
N THR A 274 -19.82 11.30 15.25
CA THR A 274 -19.90 12.66 15.81
C THR A 274 -19.29 13.69 14.84
N LEU A 275 -18.15 13.39 14.20
CA LEU A 275 -17.54 14.26 13.19
C LEU A 275 -18.46 14.43 11.97
N LEU A 276 -19.09 13.37 11.48
CA LEU A 276 -20.04 13.43 10.37
C LEU A 276 -21.26 14.32 10.68
N ALA A 277 -21.77 14.24 11.91
CA ALA A 277 -22.85 15.12 12.35
C ALA A 277 -22.41 16.60 12.47
N ARG A 278 -21.15 16.86 12.82
CA ARG A 278 -20.56 18.22 12.78
C ARG A 278 -20.44 18.74 11.34
N VAL A 279 -20.06 17.88 10.41
CA VAL A 279 -20.04 18.19 8.97
C VAL A 279 -21.45 18.55 8.49
N ALA A 280 -22.45 17.71 8.79
CA ALA A 280 -23.84 17.96 8.43
C ALA A 280 -24.39 19.28 9.00
N ARG A 281 -24.10 19.57 10.28
CA ARG A 281 -24.45 20.87 10.90
C ARG A 281 -23.85 22.04 10.12
N SER A 282 -22.56 21.93 9.76
CA SER A 282 -21.83 23.01 9.10
C SER A 282 -22.37 23.26 7.70
N ARG A 283 -22.66 22.19 6.95
CA ARG A 283 -23.32 22.26 5.64
C ARG A 283 -24.67 22.96 5.75
N LEU A 284 -25.50 22.54 6.70
CA LEU A 284 -26.80 23.17 6.94
C LEU A 284 -26.65 24.65 7.35
N GLY A 285 -25.67 24.97 8.19
CA GLY A 285 -25.34 26.34 8.57
C GLY A 285 -25.00 27.21 7.38
N LEU A 286 -24.16 26.72 6.45
CA LEU A 286 -23.83 27.43 5.21
C LEU A 286 -25.07 27.66 4.33
N VAL A 287 -25.94 26.65 4.18
CA VAL A 287 -27.19 26.81 3.43
C VAL A 287 -28.07 27.88 4.08
N LEU A 288 -28.31 27.82 5.39
CA LEU A 288 -29.13 28.80 6.10
C LEU A 288 -28.56 30.22 6.00
N CYS A 289 -27.24 30.39 6.09
CA CYS A 289 -26.59 31.69 5.90
C CYS A 289 -26.81 32.25 4.48
N ARG A 290 -26.71 31.41 3.44
CA ARG A 290 -27.00 31.83 2.05
C ARG A 290 -28.46 32.14 1.81
N MET A 291 -29.36 31.41 2.45
CA MET A 291 -30.79 31.67 2.34
C MET A 291 -31.14 33.00 3.02
N GLN A 292 -30.57 33.28 4.19
CA GLN A 292 -30.78 34.54 4.90
C GLN A 292 -30.31 35.77 4.11
N SER A 293 -29.25 35.65 3.31
CA SER A 293 -28.73 36.77 2.53
C SER A 293 -29.58 37.12 1.31
N ARG A 294 -30.59 36.30 0.97
CA ARG A 294 -31.47 36.55 -0.18
C ARG A 294 -32.91 36.76 0.27
N SER A 295 -33.50 37.87 -0.17
CA SER A 295 -34.88 38.25 0.17
C SER A 295 -35.92 37.23 -0.32
N GLU A 296 -35.62 36.49 -1.38
CA GLU A 296 -36.47 35.42 -1.93
C GLU A 296 -36.80 34.32 -0.92
N PHE A 297 -35.94 34.11 0.08
CA PHE A 297 -36.13 33.11 1.12
C PHE A 297 -36.66 33.68 2.44
N ALA A 298 -36.98 34.98 2.54
CA ALA A 298 -37.39 35.60 3.80
C ALA A 298 -38.62 34.92 4.43
N VAL A 299 -39.63 34.58 3.61
CA VAL A 299 -40.85 33.88 4.04
C VAL A 299 -40.54 32.44 4.48
N LEU A 300 -39.59 31.78 3.82
CA LEU A 300 -39.18 30.43 4.18
C LEU A 300 -38.38 30.42 5.49
N MET A 301 -37.48 31.39 5.66
CA MET A 301 -36.67 31.55 6.86
C MET A 301 -37.52 31.89 8.10
N SER A 302 -38.64 32.61 7.95
CA SER A 302 -39.54 32.92 9.07
C SER A 302 -40.37 31.73 9.57
N GLN A 303 -40.47 30.66 8.77
CA GLN A 303 -41.17 29.42 9.14
C GLN A 303 -40.29 28.43 9.91
N LEU A 304 -38.97 28.68 9.97
CA LEU A 304 -38.02 27.78 10.61
C LEU A 304 -37.98 27.99 12.13
N PRO A 305 -37.79 26.93 12.93
CA PRO A 305 -37.62 27.06 14.38
C PRO A 305 -36.40 27.90 14.74
N ALA A 306 -36.64 29.10 15.29
CA ALA A 306 -35.60 30.10 15.56
C ALA A 306 -34.48 29.56 16.46
N ASP A 307 -34.81 28.83 17.51
CA ASP A 307 -33.84 28.26 18.47
C ASP A 307 -32.90 27.23 17.84
N THR A 308 -33.42 26.44 16.89
CA THR A 308 -32.60 25.44 16.21
C THR A 308 -31.72 26.10 15.14
N CYS A 309 -32.26 27.08 14.40
CA CYS A 309 -31.49 27.85 13.43
C CYS A 309 -30.42 28.74 14.06
N SER A 310 -30.69 29.32 15.24
CA SER A 310 -29.68 30.07 16.01
C SER A 310 -28.59 29.14 16.51
N TRP A 311 -28.96 27.96 17.03
CA TRP A 311 -28.00 26.94 17.45
C TRP A 311 -27.12 26.48 16.28
N ILE A 312 -27.69 26.06 15.14
CA ILE A 312 -26.91 25.57 13.97
C ILE A 312 -25.79 26.54 13.60
N ARG A 313 -26.09 27.85 13.57
CA ARG A 313 -25.16 28.93 13.20
C ARG A 313 -24.19 29.35 14.32
N SER A 314 -24.43 28.92 15.55
CA SER A 314 -23.56 29.20 16.70
C SER A 314 -22.41 28.18 16.81
N SER A 315 -21.52 28.38 17.79
CA SER A 315 -20.47 27.43 18.17
C SER A 315 -20.88 26.49 19.32
N ALA A 316 -22.15 26.52 19.73
CA ALA A 316 -22.63 25.83 20.92
C ALA A 316 -22.54 24.29 20.81
N PRO A 317 -22.30 23.57 21.92
CA PRO A 317 -22.32 22.10 21.96
C PRO A 317 -23.73 21.54 21.67
N PRO A 318 -23.89 20.21 21.44
CA PRO A 318 -22.86 19.16 21.46
C PRO A 318 -22.00 19.08 20.18
N LEU A 319 -22.56 19.43 19.01
CA LEU A 319 -21.91 19.23 17.71
C LEU A 319 -21.22 20.49 17.20
N ARG A 320 -20.02 20.86 17.68
CA ARG A 320 -19.37 22.11 17.22
C ARG A 320 -19.21 22.16 15.68
N PRO A 321 -19.36 23.33 15.03
CA PRO A 321 -19.10 23.45 13.59
C PRO A 321 -17.73 22.88 13.18
N ASP A 322 -17.68 22.34 11.99
CA ASP A 322 -16.48 21.85 11.32
C ASP A 322 -15.95 22.95 10.40
N PRO A 323 -14.76 23.52 10.67
CA PRO A 323 -14.21 24.60 9.86
C PRO A 323 -13.80 24.15 8.45
N GLN A 324 -13.56 22.86 8.21
CA GLN A 324 -13.12 22.36 6.90
C GLN A 324 -14.24 22.42 5.86
N VAL A 325 -15.50 22.29 6.28
CA VAL A 325 -16.66 22.35 5.36
C VAL A 325 -16.74 23.70 4.67
N GLY A 326 -16.52 24.81 5.39
CA GLY A 326 -16.53 26.15 4.80
C GLY A 326 -15.44 26.38 3.75
N ILE A 327 -14.35 25.61 3.80
CA ILE A 327 -13.22 25.70 2.88
C ILE A 327 -13.45 24.80 1.66
N ARG A 328 -14.04 23.62 1.85
CA ARG A 328 -14.07 22.54 0.84
C ARG A 328 -15.42 22.34 0.18
N ASP A 329 -16.51 22.69 0.84
CA ASP A 329 -17.87 22.56 0.31
C ASP A 329 -18.50 23.95 0.15
N ALA A 330 -18.16 24.59 -0.97
CA ALA A 330 -18.65 25.92 -1.31
C ALA A 330 -20.15 25.94 -1.67
N ALA A 331 -20.82 24.79 -1.84
CA ALA A 331 -22.21 24.71 -2.26
C ALA A 331 -22.93 23.44 -1.73
N PRO A 332 -23.07 23.26 -0.40
CA PRO A 332 -23.68 22.07 0.18
C PRO A 332 -25.08 21.77 -0.36
N SER A 333 -25.32 20.51 -0.68
CA SER A 333 -26.63 19.98 -1.08
C SER A 333 -27.50 19.68 0.14
N LEU A 334 -28.73 20.23 0.17
CA LEU A 334 -29.71 19.91 1.21
C LEU A 334 -30.10 18.43 1.20
N THR A 335 -30.22 17.81 0.02
CA THR A 335 -30.57 16.39 -0.12
C THR A 335 -29.46 15.49 0.44
N ALA A 336 -28.21 15.77 0.08
CA ALA A 336 -27.06 15.00 0.56
C ALA A 336 -26.86 15.20 2.08
N THR A 337 -27.04 16.42 2.56
CA THR A 337 -27.05 16.72 4.01
C THR A 337 -28.16 15.96 4.73
N ASN A 338 -29.34 15.80 4.14
CA ASN A 338 -30.42 15.02 4.74
C ASN A 338 -30.06 13.54 4.86
N ALA A 339 -29.48 12.95 3.81
CA ALA A 339 -29.04 11.55 3.80
C ALA A 339 -28.00 11.31 4.90
N LEU A 340 -26.97 12.16 4.96
CA LEU A 340 -25.92 12.09 6.00
C LEU A 340 -26.51 12.20 7.42
N LEU A 341 -27.47 13.10 7.64
CA LEU A 341 -28.12 13.23 8.96
C LEU A 341 -28.89 11.97 9.35
N HIS A 342 -29.63 11.35 8.42
CA HIS A 342 -30.32 10.10 8.68
C HIS A 342 -29.35 8.97 9.03
N GLN A 343 -28.22 8.90 8.34
CA GLN A 343 -27.16 7.93 8.62
C GLN A 343 -26.54 8.16 10.02
N CYS A 344 -26.26 9.41 10.38
CA CYS A 344 -25.78 9.76 11.73
C CYS A 344 -26.78 9.33 12.81
N VAL A 345 -28.08 9.55 12.62
CA VAL A 345 -29.12 9.13 13.57
C VAL A 345 -29.15 7.61 13.75
N GLN A 346 -28.93 6.84 12.68
CA GLN A 346 -28.88 5.37 12.76
C GLN A 346 -27.67 4.86 13.56
N TRP A 347 -26.53 5.55 13.47
CA TRP A 347 -25.31 5.13 14.14
C TRP A 347 -25.13 5.69 15.56
N MET A 348 -25.82 6.77 15.92
CA MET A 348 -25.72 7.38 17.24
C MET A 348 -26.54 6.61 18.30
N PRO A 349 -26.06 6.56 19.56
CA PRO A 349 -26.87 6.06 20.66
C PRO A 349 -28.19 6.83 20.77
N PRO A 350 -29.35 6.13 20.87
CA PRO A 350 -30.64 6.76 21.08
C PRO A 350 -30.63 7.62 22.35
N ALA A 351 -31.34 8.75 22.31
CA ALA A 351 -31.45 9.71 23.41
C ALA A 351 -30.15 10.46 23.79
N SER A 352 -29.06 10.30 23.04
CA SER A 352 -27.90 11.19 23.17
C SER A 352 -28.24 12.63 22.75
N PRO A 353 -27.58 13.66 23.32
CA PRO A 353 -27.84 15.05 22.95
C PRO A 353 -27.48 15.33 21.48
N GLU A 354 -26.48 14.65 20.93
CA GLU A 354 -26.13 14.67 19.51
C GLU A 354 -27.27 14.12 18.66
N HIS A 355 -27.83 12.96 19.03
CA HIS A 355 -28.96 12.34 18.33
C HIS A 355 -30.18 13.27 18.30
N ALA A 356 -30.53 13.90 19.42
CA ALA A 356 -31.64 14.87 19.48
C ALA A 356 -31.41 16.07 18.55
N ARG A 357 -30.17 16.57 18.45
CA ARG A 357 -29.80 17.66 17.54
C ARG A 357 -29.84 17.24 16.07
N CYS A 358 -29.42 16.02 15.75
CA CYS A 358 -29.53 15.48 14.39
C CYS A 358 -31.00 15.39 13.94
N LEU A 359 -31.91 14.90 14.80
CA LEU A 359 -33.35 14.88 14.52
C LEU A 359 -33.92 16.29 14.28
N ALA A 360 -33.52 17.28 15.09
CA ALA A 360 -33.95 18.66 14.91
C ALA A 360 -33.46 19.26 13.57
N MET A 361 -32.22 18.94 13.16
CA MET A 361 -31.68 19.33 11.85
C MET A 361 -32.43 18.66 10.70
N ILE A 362 -32.79 17.37 10.82
CA ILE A 362 -33.61 16.66 9.82
C ILE A 362 -34.95 17.37 9.64
N GLY A 363 -35.63 17.76 10.73
CA GLY A 363 -36.89 18.50 10.67
C GLY A 363 -36.77 19.80 9.87
N ILE A 364 -35.68 20.56 10.06
CA ILE A 364 -35.39 21.77 9.27
C ILE A 364 -35.19 21.41 7.80
N VAL A 365 -34.34 20.43 7.49
CA VAL A 365 -34.01 20.08 6.11
C VAL A 365 -35.23 19.58 5.36
N GLN A 366 -36.08 18.76 5.99
CA GLN A 366 -37.33 18.29 5.41
C GLN A 366 -38.31 19.44 5.13
N LEU A 367 -38.43 20.40 6.05
CA LEU A 367 -39.27 21.59 5.83
C LEU A 367 -38.76 22.40 4.63
N LEU A 368 -37.45 22.65 4.57
CA LEU A 368 -36.81 23.35 3.44
C LEU A 368 -37.05 22.61 2.11
N LEU A 369 -36.79 21.30 2.05
CA LEU A 369 -36.99 20.50 0.85
C LEU A 369 -38.46 20.49 0.40
N SER A 370 -39.41 20.42 1.33
CA SER A 370 -40.84 20.41 1.02
C SER A 370 -41.32 21.75 0.41
N GLN A 371 -40.82 22.87 0.94
CA GLN A 371 -41.21 24.21 0.49
C GLN A 371 -40.55 24.57 -0.84
N LEU A 372 -39.28 24.22 -1.01
CA LEU A 372 -38.57 24.40 -2.28
C LEU A 372 -39.20 23.60 -3.42
N LYS A 373 -39.66 22.37 -3.16
CA LYS A 373 -40.41 21.58 -4.15
C LYS A 373 -41.74 22.25 -4.53
N LYS A 374 -42.47 22.81 -3.56
CA LYS A 374 -43.72 23.54 -3.82
C LYS A 374 -43.49 24.79 -4.68
N SER A 375 -42.44 25.57 -4.41
CA SER A 375 -42.10 26.75 -5.22
C SER A 375 -41.71 26.41 -6.65
N THR A 376 -40.95 25.33 -6.88
CA THR A 376 -40.55 24.89 -8.23
C THR A 376 -41.75 24.41 -9.05
N ASN A 377 -42.69 23.69 -8.43
CA ASN A 377 -43.93 23.25 -9.08
C ASN A 377 -44.87 24.42 -9.41
N LEU A 378 -44.85 25.49 -8.61
CA LEU A 378 -45.61 26.72 -8.87
C LEU A 378 -44.98 27.56 -10.00
N ALA A 379 -43.65 27.60 -10.09
CA ALA A 379 -42.93 28.30 -11.15
C ALA A 379 -43.10 27.62 -12.52
N SER A 380 -42.98 26.29 -12.58
CA SER A 380 -43.19 25.51 -13.81
C SER A 380 -44.63 25.59 -14.33
N ARG A 381 -45.63 25.65 -13.44
CA ARG A 381 -47.04 25.88 -13.84
C ARG A 381 -47.30 27.28 -14.40
N LYS A 382 -46.55 28.30 -13.98
CA LYS A 382 -46.66 29.67 -14.51
C LYS A 382 -45.95 29.90 -15.84
N GLN A 383 -45.04 28.99 -16.24
CA GLN A 383 -44.37 29.05 -17.55
C GLN A 383 -45.13 28.29 -18.64
N ASN A 384 -46.05 27.39 -18.25
CA ASN A 384 -46.86 26.56 -19.15
C ASN A 384 -48.33 27.01 -19.24
N ALA A 385 -48.65 28.17 -18.67
CA ALA A 385 -49.94 28.86 -18.75
C ALA A 385 -49.69 30.25 -19.33
#